data_AF-A0A356K8I9-F1
#
_entry.id   AF-A0A356K8I9-F1
#
_cell.length_a   1.000
_cell.length_b   1.000
_cell.length_c   1.000
_cell.angle_alpha   90.00
_cell.angle_beta   90.00
_cell.angle_gamma   90.00
#
_symmetry.space_group_name_H-M   'P 1'
#
loop_
_entity.id
_entity.type
_entity.pdbx_description
1 polymer ?
#
loop_
_entity_poly.entity_id
_entity_poly.type
_entity_poly.pdbx_seq_one_letter_code
_entity_poly.pdbx_strand_id
1 'polypeptide(L)'
;MSETLRLTKTIYDVICSVVADGNNSLRPGDIVGKMRDDGSPLGSWEVRGQFSQLENLGLLKIDVDTGIWQLVDGVDFDEATTRANGSARSS
;
A
#
# COMPACT_ATOMS: atom_id res chain seq x y z
N MET A 1 15.48 -4.29 -6.52
CA MET A 1 14.38 -3.62 -5.79
C MET A 1 15.00 -2.72 -4.73
N SER A 2 14.69 -1.42 -4.75
CA SER A 2 15.17 -0.46 -3.75
C SER A 2 14.61 -0.76 -2.36
N GLU A 3 15.25 -0.25 -1.30
CA GLU A 3 14.77 -0.40 0.08
C GLU A 3 13.35 0.15 0.25
N THR A 4 13.06 1.29 -0.37
CA THR A 4 11.70 1.87 -0.41
C THR A 4 10.70 0.91 -1.02
N LEU A 5 10.98 0.29 -2.19
CA LEU A 5 10.06 -0.67 -2.82
C LEU A 5 9.85 -1.94 -1.98
N ARG A 6 10.88 -2.37 -1.24
CA ARG A 6 10.74 -3.49 -0.27
C ARG A 6 9.75 -3.12 0.83
N LEU A 7 9.88 -1.92 1.40
CA LEU A 7 8.95 -1.42 2.41
C LEU A 7 7.53 -1.27 1.86
N THR A 8 7.38 -0.73 0.65
CA THR A 8 6.08 -0.60 -0.03
C THR A 8 5.43 -1.97 -0.21
N LYS A 9 6.20 -2.99 -0.62
CA LYS A 9 5.71 -4.37 -0.76
C LYS A 9 5.29 -4.96 0.60
N THR A 10 6.10 -4.80 1.64
CA THR A 10 5.75 -5.26 3.00
C THR A 10 4.42 -4.65 3.46
N ILE A 11 4.22 -3.35 3.26
CA ILE A 11 2.96 -2.69 3.63
C ILE A 11 1.79 -3.17 2.79
N TYR A 12 2.00 -3.38 1.48
CA TYR A 12 1.00 -3.97 0.61
C TYR A 12 0.55 -5.35 1.11
N ASP A 13 1.49 -6.22 1.48
CA ASP A 13 1.20 -7.56 2.01
C ASP A 13 0.39 -7.48 3.32
N VAL A 14 0.73 -6.53 4.21
CA VAL A 14 -0.03 -6.27 5.45
C VAL A 14 -1.44 -5.79 5.13
N ILE A 15 -1.60 -4.89 4.16
CA ILE A 15 -2.92 -4.43 3.72
C ILE A 15 -3.76 -5.59 3.19
N CYS A 16 -3.19 -6.42 2.31
CA CYS A 16 -3.87 -7.59 1.78
C CYS A 16 -4.33 -8.54 2.91
N SER A 17 -3.51 -8.75 3.94
CA SER A 17 -3.90 -9.51 5.13
C SER A 17 -5.08 -8.87 5.86
N VAL A 18 -5.05 -7.56 6.08
CA VAL A 18 -6.13 -6.84 6.78
C VAL A 18 -7.45 -6.89 5.99
N VAL A 19 -7.39 -6.77 4.66
CA VAL A 19 -8.57 -6.94 3.80
C VAL A 19 -9.08 -8.38 3.82
N ALA A 20 -8.18 -9.37 3.79
CA ALA A 20 -8.55 -10.79 3.87
C ALA A 20 -9.23 -11.15 5.20
N ASP A 21 -8.89 -10.47 6.29
CA ASP A 21 -9.56 -10.59 7.60
C ASP A 21 -10.96 -9.93 7.64
N GLY A 22 -11.42 -9.39 6.51
CA GLY A 22 -12.75 -8.78 6.34
C GLY A 22 -12.80 -7.27 6.57
N ASN A 23 -11.67 -6.61 6.81
CA ASN A 23 -11.63 -5.17 6.95
C ASN A 23 -11.45 -4.47 5.59
N ASN A 24 -12.57 -4.10 4.98
CA ASN A 24 -12.59 -3.37 3.71
C ASN A 24 -12.40 -1.85 3.87
N SER A 25 -12.27 -1.34 5.10
CA SER A 25 -12.06 0.08 5.40
C SER A 25 -10.63 0.29 5.88
N LEU A 26 -9.70 0.51 4.96
CA LEU A 26 -8.29 0.66 5.30
C LEU A 26 -7.99 2.07 5.78
N ARG A 27 -7.49 2.19 7.01
CA ARG A 27 -6.90 3.43 7.52
C ARG A 27 -5.40 3.23 7.75
N PRO A 28 -4.56 4.26 7.53
CA PRO A 28 -3.14 4.19 7.87
C PRO A 28 -2.89 3.78 9.33
N GLY A 29 -3.78 4.18 10.25
CA GLY A 29 -3.71 3.80 11.66
C GLY A 29 -3.87 2.30 11.91
N ASP A 30 -4.69 1.60 11.12
CA ASP A 30 -4.89 0.15 11.24
C ASP A 30 -3.61 -0.60 10.87
N ILE A 31 -2.94 -0.13 9.82
CA ILE A 31 -1.67 -0.70 9.35
C ILE A 31 -0.54 -0.41 10.34
N VAL A 32 -0.48 0.80 10.91
CA VAL A 32 0.48 1.12 11.99
C VAL A 32 0.29 0.19 13.18
N GLY A 33 -0.96 -0.08 13.57
CA GLY A 33 -1.29 -1.05 14.62
C GLY A 33 -0.77 -2.44 14.28
N LYS A 34 -1.14 -2.95 13.11
CA LYS A 34 -0.74 -4.29 12.64
C LYS A 34 0.78 -4.46 12.56
N MET A 35 1.49 -3.48 12.02
CA MET A 35 2.96 -3.52 11.92
C MET A 35 3.65 -3.47 13.29
N ARG A 36 3.07 -2.77 14.27
CA ARG A 36 3.55 -2.81 15.66
C ARG A 36 3.37 -4.19 16.27
N ASP A 37 2.20 -4.81 16.07
CA ASP A 37 1.89 -6.14 16.59
C ASP A 37 2.80 -7.21 15.97
N ASP A 38 3.18 -7.02 14.69
CA ASP A 38 4.12 -7.88 13.96
C ASP A 38 5.61 -7.59 14.30
N GLY A 39 5.88 -6.72 15.29
CA GLY A 39 7.22 -6.42 15.78
C GLY A 39 8.06 -5.48 14.89
N SER A 40 7.45 -4.87 13.89
CA SER A 40 8.10 -3.95 12.93
C SER A 40 7.41 -2.57 12.92
N PRO A 41 7.42 -1.82 14.04
CA PRO A 41 6.68 -0.57 14.14
C PRO A 41 7.20 0.49 13.17
N LEU A 42 6.26 1.12 12.45
CA LEU A 42 6.53 2.26 11.57
C LEU A 42 5.84 3.53 12.07
N GLY A 43 6.37 4.68 11.68
CA GLY A 43 5.73 5.96 11.95
C GLY A 43 4.49 6.17 11.09
N SER A 44 3.46 6.84 11.63
CA SER A 44 2.22 7.12 10.90
C SER A 44 2.45 7.89 9.60
N TRP A 45 3.44 8.79 9.57
CA TRP A 45 3.81 9.54 8.37
C TRP A 45 4.47 8.66 7.32
N GLU A 46 5.26 7.68 7.74
CA GLU A 46 5.92 6.73 6.85
C GLU A 46 4.88 5.83 6.18
N VAL A 47 3.98 5.23 6.96
CA VAL A 47 2.86 4.42 6.43
C VAL A 47 2.01 5.25 5.46
N ARG A 48 1.69 6.51 5.80
CA ARG A 48 0.93 7.40 4.92
C ARG A 48 1.67 7.67 3.59
N GLY A 49 2.98 7.84 3.62
CA GLY A 49 3.78 7.99 2.40
C GLY A 49 3.73 6.76 1.50
N GLN A 50 3.71 5.56 2.11
CA GLN A 50 3.60 4.30 1.37
C GLN A 50 2.21 4.10 0.76
N PHE A 51 1.14 4.57 1.42
CA PHE A 51 -0.20 4.58 0.85
C PHE A 51 -0.28 5.42 -0.43
N SER A 52 0.32 6.61 -0.44
CA SER A 52 0.41 7.43 -1.67
C SER A 52 1.24 6.78 -2.77
N GLN A 53 2.28 6.01 -2.44
CA GLN A 53 3.00 5.23 -3.44
C GLN A 53 2.14 4.12 -4.04
N LEU A 54 1.41 3.38 -3.20
CA LEU A 54 0.49 2.34 -3.65
C LEU A 54 -0.67 2.91 -4.48
N GLU A 55 -1.13 4.12 -4.16
CA GLU A 55 -2.09 4.86 -4.98
C GLU A 55 -1.54 5.16 -6.38
N ASN A 56 -0.32 5.69 -6.45
CA ASN A 56 0.35 5.99 -7.73
C ASN A 56 0.61 4.72 -8.56
N LEU A 57 0.78 3.57 -7.90
CA LEU A 57 0.90 2.26 -8.55
C LEU A 57 -0.46 1.68 -8.97
N GLY A 58 -1.58 2.31 -8.60
CA GLY A 58 -2.94 1.82 -8.88
C GLY A 58 -3.36 0.62 -8.03
N LEU A 59 -2.65 0.34 -6.93
CA LEU A 59 -2.92 -0.75 -6.00
C LEU A 59 -3.90 -0.34 -4.90
N LEU A 60 -3.90 0.95 -4.55
CA LEU A 60 -4.87 1.54 -3.63
C LEU A 60 -5.61 2.68 -4.30
N LYS A 61 -6.79 2.98 -3.79
CA LYS A 61 -7.53 4.20 -4.08
C LYS A 61 -8.09 4.78 -2.79
N ILE A 62 -8.07 6.09 -2.66
CA ILE A 62 -8.76 6.79 -1.57
C ILE A 62 -10.17 7.17 -2.03
N ASP A 63 -11.17 6.85 -1.21
CA ASP A 63 -12.50 7.40 -1.35
C ASP A 63 -12.47 8.84 -0.80
N VAL A 64 -12.68 9.83 -1.67
CA VAL A 64 -12.52 11.25 -1.34
C VAL A 64 -13.61 11.75 -0.39
N ASP A 65 -14.79 11.13 -0.42
CA ASP A 65 -15.92 11.53 0.41
C ASP A 65 -15.77 11.03 1.86
N THR A 66 -15.17 9.85 2.04
CA THR A 66 -15.02 9.20 3.36
C THR A 66 -13.61 9.25 3.92
N GLY A 67 -12.60 9.53 3.09
CA GLY A 67 -11.18 9.45 3.43
C GLY A 67 -10.68 8.02 3.71
N ILE A 68 -11.46 7.00 3.33
CA ILE A 68 -11.13 5.59 3.55
C ILE A 68 -10.38 5.06 2.33
N TRP A 69 -9.33 4.28 2.59
CA TRP A 69 -8.57 3.63 1.52
C TRP A 69 -9.19 2.28 1.18
N GLN A 70 -9.11 1.92 -0.10
CA GLN A 70 -9.62 0.67 -0.63
C GLN A 70 -8.54 0.02 -1.50
N LEU A 71 -8.42 -1.30 -1.36
CA LEU A 71 -7.62 -2.11 -2.27
C LEU A 71 -8.27 -2.13 -3.65
N VAL A 72 -7.46 -1.96 -4.70
CA VAL A 72 -7.92 -2.12 -6.07
C VAL A 72 -7.83 -3.60 -6.43
N ASP A 73 -8.96 -4.21 -6.75
CA ASP A 73 -9.03 -5.62 -7.11
C ASP A 73 -8.38 -5.89 -8.49
N GLY A 74 -7.77 -7.07 -8.63
CA GLY A 74 -7.19 -7.54 -9.89
C GLY A 74 -5.87 -6.89 -10.31
N VAL A 75 -5.19 -6.14 -9.43
CA VAL A 75 -3.88 -5.54 -9.71
C VAL A 75 -2.80 -6.26 -8.89
N ASP A 76 -1.82 -6.85 -9.57
CA ASP A 76 -0.66 -7.45 -8.93
C ASP A 76 0.45 -6.41 -8.68
N PHE A 77 1.15 -6.53 -7.54
CA PHE A 77 2.20 -5.60 -7.15
C PHE A 77 3.40 -5.62 -8.11
N ASP A 78 3.84 -6.81 -8.52
CA ASP A 78 5.01 -6.96 -9.39
C ASP A 78 4.68 -6.47 -10.81
N GLU A 79 3.44 -6.69 -11.28
CA GLU A 79 2.94 -6.11 -12.52
C GLU A 79 2.84 -4.57 -12.46
N ALA A 80 2.25 -4.01 -11.40
CA ALA A 80 2.10 -2.57 -11.21
C ALA A 80 3.45 -1.85 -11.18
N THR A 81 4.43 -2.41 -10.45
CA THR A 81 5.78 -1.86 -10.38
C THR A 81 6.55 -2.02 -11.69
N THR A 82 6.32 -3.09 -12.46
CA THR A 82 6.91 -3.27 -13.79
C THR A 82 6.37 -2.23 -14.77
N ARG A 83 5.05 -2.00 -14.79
CA ARG A 83 4.42 -0.96 -15.63
C ARG A 83 4.95 0.44 -15.31
N ALA A 84 5.04 0.79 -14.03
CA ALA A 84 5.57 2.09 -13.59
C ALA A 84 7.03 2.32 -14.03
N ASN A 85 7.88 1.29 -13.93
CA ASN A 85 9.28 1.37 -14.38
C ASN A 85 9.44 1.34 -15.90
N GLY A 86 8.54 0.66 -16.62
CA GLY A 86 8.49 0.61 -18.09
C GLY A 86 8.10 1.94 -18.71
N SER A 87 7.09 2.62 -18.14
CA SER A 87 6.67 3.96 -18.58
C SER A 87 7.79 5.01 -18.45
N ALA A 88 8.68 4.88 -17.46
CA ALA A 88 9.79 5.82 -17.27
C ALA A 88 10.92 5.71 -18.33
N ARG A 89 10.95 4.63 -19.13
CA ARG A 89 11.97 4.42 -20.19
C ARG A 89 11.51 4.82 -21.59
N SER A 90 10.30 5.37 -21.73
CA SER A 90 9.76 5.84 -23.00
C SER A 90 9.41 7.32 -22.89
N SER A 91 10.41 8.18 -22.73
CA SER A 91 10.32 9.65 -22.87
C SER A 91 11.68 10.23 -23.20
#